data_AF-A0A2J6HHL4-F1
#
_entry.id   AF-A0A2J6HHL4-F1
#
_cell.length_a   1.000
_cell.length_b   1.000
_cell.length_c   1.000
_cell.angle_alpha   90.00
_cell.angle_beta   90.00
_cell.angle_gamma   90.00
#
_symmetry.space_group_name_H-M   'P 1'
#
loop_
_entity.id
_entity.type
_entity.pdbx_description
1 polymer ?
#
loop_
_entity_poly.entity_id
_entity_poly.type
_entity_poly.pdbx_seq_one_letter_code
_entity_poly.pdbx_strand_id
1 'polypeptide(L)'
;MEKKNSIEVCFSPALFEHILTCGSFSVVVVDVLRATTSICSAFENGVDRIIPVASAEEAFSYKEKGYLIAAEKNGIKLDFADFGNSPDNFMQDSVRGRTIVYNTTNGTQTIKMVSDHKPVVIASFSNLSVVAEFIAKQKQNVVILCAGWKHKFNLEDSLFAGALTASLLQYDNMYMNCDSSQAAVDMWSVAKDNPLAYIQKAMHRERLRKLKLDSILEYCFTPDTSRAVPVYDGFEIKNVLDYE
;
A
#
# COMPACT_ATOMS: atom_id res chain seq x y z
N MET A 1 21.40 0.84 -26.40
CA MET A 1 20.81 1.40 -25.17
C MET A 1 19.98 0.30 -24.53
N GLU A 2 20.19 0.01 -23.25
CA GLU A 2 19.27 -0.86 -22.52
C GLU A 2 17.86 -0.25 -22.51
N LYS A 3 16.83 -1.11 -22.60
CA LYS A 3 15.43 -0.68 -22.57
C LYS A 3 15.13 -0.10 -21.19
N LYS A 4 14.72 1.17 -21.14
CA LYS A 4 14.23 1.81 -19.93
C LYS A 4 12.75 1.48 -19.71
N ASN A 5 12.33 1.50 -18.45
CA ASN A 5 10.97 1.21 -18.01
C ASN A 5 10.30 2.47 -17.47
N SER A 6 9.06 2.71 -17.86
CA SER A 6 8.31 3.90 -17.48
C SER A 6 7.73 3.79 -16.08
N ILE A 7 7.68 4.91 -15.37
CA ILE A 7 6.94 5.08 -14.12
C ILE A 7 5.74 5.98 -14.38
N GLU A 8 4.56 5.49 -14.04
CA GLU A 8 3.31 6.24 -14.07
C GLU A 8 2.63 6.22 -12.70
N VAL A 9 2.20 7.40 -12.23
CA VAL A 9 1.38 7.52 -11.03
C VAL A 9 -0.10 7.61 -11.41
N CYS A 10 -0.91 6.72 -10.86
CA CYS A 10 -2.37 6.73 -10.97
C CYS A 10 -2.96 7.19 -9.63
N PHE A 11 -3.40 8.45 -9.56
CA PHE A 11 -3.84 9.09 -8.32
C PHE A 11 -5.16 8.59 -7.73
N SER A 12 -5.90 7.76 -8.46
CA SER A 12 -7.17 7.21 -8.01
C SER A 12 -7.50 5.94 -8.77
N PRO A 13 -8.16 4.94 -8.15
CA PRO A 13 -8.66 3.77 -8.85
C PRO A 13 -9.61 4.11 -10.00
N ALA A 14 -10.32 5.24 -9.93
CA ALA A 14 -11.22 5.70 -11.01
C ALA A 14 -10.47 6.12 -12.29
N LEU A 15 -9.15 6.33 -12.22
CA LEU A 15 -8.31 6.68 -13.37
C LEU A 15 -7.55 5.47 -13.94
N PHE A 16 -7.68 4.29 -13.33
CA PHE A 16 -6.84 3.14 -13.69
C PHE A 16 -7.12 2.64 -15.11
N GLU A 17 -8.36 2.67 -15.59
CA GLU A 17 -8.71 2.33 -16.98
C GLU A 17 -8.18 3.33 -18.02
N HIS A 18 -7.60 4.44 -17.57
CA HIS A 18 -7.12 5.55 -18.40
C HIS A 18 -5.61 5.78 -18.28
N ILE A 19 -4.87 4.82 -17.71
CA ILE A 19 -3.40 4.90 -17.66
C ILE A 19 -2.79 4.88 -19.07
N LEU A 20 -1.62 5.48 -19.20
CA LEU A 20 -0.86 5.55 -20.46
C LEU A 20 0.08 4.36 -20.66
N THR A 21 0.43 3.67 -19.58
CA THR A 21 1.38 2.56 -19.59
C THR A 21 0.79 1.36 -20.34
N CYS A 22 1.48 0.97 -21.41
CA CYS A 22 1.13 -0.18 -22.25
C CYS A 22 2.06 -1.36 -22.01
N GLY A 23 1.60 -2.57 -22.37
CA GLY A 23 2.38 -3.80 -22.29
C GLY A 23 2.42 -4.41 -20.89
N SER A 24 3.49 -5.14 -20.57
CA SER A 24 3.67 -5.73 -19.24
C SER A 24 4.20 -4.69 -18.25
N PHE A 25 3.53 -4.57 -17.11
CA PHE A 25 3.90 -3.68 -16.03
C PHE A 25 3.60 -4.29 -14.66
N SER A 26 4.40 -3.91 -13.68
CA SER A 26 4.13 -4.12 -12.26
C SER A 26 3.16 -3.06 -11.75
N VAL A 27 2.25 -3.44 -10.85
CA VAL A 27 1.38 -2.49 -10.15
C VAL A 27 1.84 -2.38 -8.70
N VAL A 28 2.04 -1.16 -8.22
CA VAL A 28 2.31 -0.87 -6.81
C VAL A 28 1.06 -0.25 -6.20
N VAL A 29 0.37 -0.97 -5.33
CA VAL A 29 -0.82 -0.47 -4.63
C VAL A 29 -0.40 0.29 -3.37
N VAL A 30 -0.99 1.47 -3.18
CA VAL A 30 -0.67 2.40 -2.10
C VAL A 30 -1.95 2.85 -1.38
N ASP A 31 -1.99 2.67 -0.07
CA ASP A 31 -3.02 3.16 0.86
C ASP A 31 -2.31 3.38 2.20
N VAL A 32 -1.62 4.51 2.31
CA VAL A 32 -0.70 4.82 3.42
C VAL A 32 -1.45 4.87 4.75
N LEU A 33 -2.69 5.37 4.70
CA LEU A 33 -3.58 5.59 5.84
C LEU A 33 -4.87 4.75 5.69
N ARG A 34 -4.83 3.44 5.92
CA ARG A 34 -3.76 2.70 6.63
C ARG A 34 -3.45 1.33 6.03
N ALA A 35 -4.16 0.90 4.98
CA ALA A 35 -4.20 -0.51 4.62
C ALA A 35 -2.83 -1.09 4.24
N THR A 36 -2.06 -0.40 3.41
CA THR A 36 -0.74 -0.89 2.97
C THR A 36 0.30 -0.85 4.09
N THR A 37 0.27 0.19 4.92
CA THR A 37 1.13 0.27 6.12
C THR A 37 0.81 -0.85 7.12
N SER A 38 -0.47 -1.15 7.35
CA SER A 38 -0.90 -2.26 8.19
C SER A 38 -0.43 -3.62 7.65
N ILE A 39 -0.52 -3.82 6.34
CA ILE A 39 -0.03 -5.03 5.67
C ILE A 39 1.50 -5.17 5.84
N CYS A 40 2.26 -4.09 5.65
CA CYS A 40 3.72 -4.12 5.86
C CYS A 40 4.06 -4.45 7.33
N SER A 41 3.37 -3.82 8.29
CA SER A 41 3.53 -4.12 9.72
C SER A 41 3.24 -5.58 10.04
N ALA A 42 2.19 -6.17 9.46
CA ALA A 42 1.86 -7.57 9.63
C ALA A 42 3.00 -8.50 9.17
N PHE A 43 3.56 -8.29 7.98
CA PHE A 43 4.66 -9.11 7.49
C PHE A 43 5.96 -8.90 8.25
N GLU A 44 6.25 -7.68 8.70
CA GLU A 44 7.40 -7.40 9.58
C GLU A 44 7.31 -8.19 10.89
N ASN A 45 6.10 -8.32 11.44
CA ASN A 45 5.84 -9.05 12.67
C ASN A 45 5.58 -10.56 12.44
N GLY A 46 5.92 -11.06 11.25
CA GLY A 46 5.97 -12.48 10.94
C GLY A 46 4.62 -13.14 10.65
N VAL A 47 3.62 -12.40 10.19
CA VAL A 47 2.41 -12.98 9.58
C VAL A 47 2.83 -13.85 8.38
N ASP A 48 2.27 -15.06 8.27
CA ASP A 48 2.61 -16.01 7.20
C ASP A 48 2.06 -15.54 5.84
N ARG A 49 0.77 -15.18 5.83
CA ARG A 49 0.09 -14.66 4.63
C ARG A 49 -1.16 -13.88 4.98
N ILE A 50 -1.61 -13.06 4.04
CA ILE A 50 -2.84 -12.28 4.17
C ILE A 50 -3.80 -12.61 3.03
N ILE A 51 -5.06 -12.92 3.35
CA ILE A 51 -6.11 -13.21 2.36
C ILE A 51 -7.06 -12.00 2.27
N PRO A 52 -6.98 -11.18 1.21
CA PRO A 52 -7.88 -10.04 1.04
C PRO A 52 -9.26 -10.49 0.56
N VAL A 53 -10.30 -10.19 1.34
CA VAL A 53 -11.69 -10.54 1.03
C VAL A 53 -12.51 -9.29 0.72
N ALA A 54 -13.54 -9.44 -0.12
CA ALA A 54 -14.30 -8.29 -0.62
C ALA A 54 -15.41 -7.86 0.36
N SER A 55 -15.98 -8.80 1.11
CA SER A 55 -17.13 -8.53 1.95
C SER A 55 -16.91 -8.95 3.41
N ALA A 56 -17.68 -8.34 4.30
CA ALA A 56 -17.67 -8.68 5.72
C ALA A 56 -18.24 -10.10 5.96
N GLU A 57 -19.20 -10.52 5.14
CA GLU A 57 -19.79 -11.86 5.18
C GLU A 57 -18.76 -12.92 4.80
N GLU A 58 -17.94 -12.66 3.77
CA GLU A 58 -16.83 -13.51 3.39
C GLU A 58 -15.82 -13.62 4.54
N ALA A 59 -15.41 -12.49 5.13
CA ALA A 59 -14.53 -12.46 6.30
C ALA A 59 -15.10 -13.25 7.50
N PHE A 60 -16.40 -13.11 7.76
CA PHE A 60 -17.08 -13.84 8.84
C PHE A 60 -17.07 -15.36 8.61
N SER A 61 -17.26 -15.81 7.36
CA SER A 61 -17.18 -17.25 7.05
C SER A 61 -15.78 -17.86 7.32
N TYR A 62 -14.71 -17.05 7.22
CA TYR A 62 -13.37 -17.47 7.63
C TYR A 62 -13.20 -17.47 9.15
N LYS A 63 -13.87 -16.56 9.86
CA LYS A 63 -13.88 -16.53 11.33
C LYS A 63 -14.41 -17.85 11.89
N GLU A 64 -15.50 -18.36 11.31
CA GLU A 64 -16.09 -19.65 11.69
C GLU A 64 -15.14 -20.84 11.47
N LYS A 65 -14.17 -20.69 10.55
CA LYS A 65 -13.11 -21.68 10.28
C LYS A 65 -11.87 -21.51 11.16
N GLY A 66 -11.89 -20.58 12.12
CA GLY A 66 -10.80 -20.35 13.08
C GLY A 66 -9.67 -19.42 12.60
N TYR A 67 -9.89 -18.68 11.51
CA TYR A 67 -8.91 -17.69 11.03
C TYR A 67 -8.92 -16.42 11.89
N LEU A 68 -7.78 -15.71 11.92
CA LEU A 68 -7.71 -14.36 12.47
C LEU A 68 -8.24 -13.37 11.44
N ILE A 69 -9.09 -12.46 11.89
CA ILE A 69 -9.76 -11.49 11.02
C ILE A 69 -9.33 -10.08 11.35
N ALA A 70 -8.83 -9.36 10.35
CA ALA A 70 -8.69 -7.92 10.37
C ALA A 70 -9.78 -7.32 9.48
N ALA A 71 -10.81 -6.72 10.09
CA ALA A 71 -11.91 -6.15 9.33
C ALA A 71 -12.40 -4.81 9.90
N GLU A 72 -12.64 -3.87 9.00
CA GLU A 72 -13.12 -2.54 9.34
C GLU A 72 -14.14 -2.01 8.34
N LYS A 73 -15.03 -1.16 8.81
CA LYS A 73 -15.90 -0.34 7.98
C LYS A 73 -15.79 1.09 8.44
N ASN A 74 -15.48 2.00 7.52
CA ASN A 74 -15.40 3.43 7.80
C ASN A 74 -14.37 3.85 8.87
N GLY A 75 -13.30 3.09 9.07
CA GLY A 75 -12.28 3.33 10.12
C GLY A 75 -12.51 2.55 11.40
N ILE A 76 -13.67 1.88 11.54
CA ILE A 76 -14.12 1.24 12.77
C ILE A 76 -14.04 -0.28 12.61
N LYS A 77 -13.41 -0.97 13.57
CA LYS A 77 -13.33 -2.42 13.61
C LYS A 77 -14.74 -3.04 13.67
N LEU A 78 -14.97 -4.12 12.91
CA LEU A 78 -16.22 -4.87 13.00
C LEU A 78 -16.24 -5.74 14.27
N ASP A 79 -17.43 -5.95 14.86
CA ASP A 79 -17.56 -6.63 16.15
C ASP A 79 -16.98 -8.05 16.18
N PHE A 80 -17.08 -8.78 15.07
CA PHE A 80 -16.56 -10.14 14.95
C PHE A 80 -15.05 -10.20 14.66
N ALA A 81 -14.43 -9.06 14.33
CA ALA A 81 -13.04 -9.00 13.90
C ALA A 81 -12.09 -8.98 15.11
N ASP A 82 -10.99 -9.72 14.98
CA ASP A 82 -9.91 -9.71 15.97
C ASP A 82 -9.21 -8.34 15.96
N PHE A 83 -8.90 -7.86 14.76
CA PHE A 83 -8.11 -6.65 14.52
C PHE A 83 -8.87 -5.62 13.67
N GLY A 84 -8.49 -4.35 13.81
CA GLY A 84 -8.88 -3.31 12.88
C GLY A 84 -7.90 -3.23 11.71
N ASN A 85 -7.81 -2.05 11.09
CA ASN A 85 -6.83 -1.73 10.05
C ASN A 85 -5.84 -0.69 10.60
N SER A 86 -5.07 -1.06 11.61
CA SER A 86 -4.07 -0.19 12.20
C SER A 86 -2.76 -0.95 12.36
N PRO A 87 -1.60 -0.37 12.02
CA PRO A 87 -0.32 -1.08 12.06
C PRO A 87 0.02 -1.71 13.42
N ASP A 88 -0.32 -1.03 14.51
CA ASP A 88 -0.16 -1.47 15.90
C ASP A 88 -0.97 -2.73 16.23
N ASN A 89 -2.07 -3.01 15.52
CA ASN A 89 -2.84 -4.23 15.73
C ASN A 89 -2.06 -5.50 15.34
N PHE A 90 -0.99 -5.34 14.57
CA PHE A 90 -0.16 -6.44 14.08
C PHE A 90 1.22 -6.51 14.75
N MET A 91 1.54 -5.63 15.70
CA MET A 91 2.83 -5.59 16.41
C MET A 91 2.87 -6.50 17.65
N GLN A 92 2.10 -7.59 17.63
CA GLN A 92 1.90 -8.47 18.78
C GLN A 92 2.22 -9.92 18.42
N ASP A 93 2.79 -10.67 19.36
CA ASP A 93 3.25 -12.04 19.10
C ASP A 93 2.15 -12.99 18.60
N SER A 94 0.88 -12.70 18.93
CA SER A 94 -0.26 -13.53 18.53
C SER A 94 -0.50 -13.61 17.02
N VAL A 95 0.08 -12.70 16.21
CA VAL A 95 -0.06 -12.75 14.74
C VAL A 95 1.04 -13.56 14.05
N ARG A 96 2.13 -13.89 14.75
CA ARG A 96 3.30 -14.56 14.16
C ARG A 96 2.95 -15.97 13.67
N GLY A 97 3.35 -16.28 12.43
CA GLY A 97 3.07 -17.54 11.73
C GLY A 97 1.60 -17.77 11.41
N ARG A 98 0.73 -16.75 11.56
CA ARG A 98 -0.71 -16.87 11.32
C ARG A 98 -1.09 -16.35 9.95
N THR A 99 -2.17 -16.91 9.41
CA THR A 99 -2.89 -16.34 8.27
C THR A 99 -3.91 -15.32 8.77
N ILE A 100 -3.92 -14.13 8.17
CA ILE A 100 -4.89 -13.08 8.47
C ILE A 100 -5.83 -12.89 7.28
N VAL A 101 -7.13 -12.95 7.53
CA VAL A 101 -8.14 -12.58 6.53
C VAL A 101 -8.44 -11.09 6.70
N TYR A 102 -8.34 -10.35 5.61
CA TYR A 102 -8.25 -8.90 5.63
C TYR A 102 -9.38 -8.28 4.81
N ASN A 103 -10.21 -7.45 5.45
CA ASN A 103 -11.34 -6.76 4.82
C ASN A 103 -11.32 -5.27 5.18
N THR A 104 -10.96 -4.42 4.21
CA THR A 104 -10.92 -2.97 4.40
C THR A 104 -11.55 -2.25 3.23
N THR A 105 -12.13 -1.08 3.49
CA THR A 105 -12.94 -0.37 2.50
C THR A 105 -12.19 -0.08 1.18
N ASN A 106 -10.96 0.44 1.27
CA ASN A 106 -10.20 0.88 0.09
C ASN A 106 -9.17 -0.17 -0.36
N GLY A 107 -8.32 -0.64 0.55
CA GLY A 107 -7.20 -1.53 0.22
C GLY A 107 -7.58 -2.80 -0.55
N THR A 108 -8.61 -3.54 -0.11
CA THR A 108 -8.97 -4.82 -0.77
C THR A 108 -9.64 -4.60 -2.13
N GLN A 109 -10.39 -3.50 -2.28
CA GLN A 109 -10.98 -3.14 -3.57
C GLN A 109 -9.91 -2.78 -4.60
N THR A 110 -8.92 -1.96 -4.21
CA THR A 110 -7.82 -1.56 -5.10
C THR A 110 -6.97 -2.77 -5.48
N ILE A 111 -6.65 -3.67 -4.55
CA ILE A 111 -5.88 -4.90 -4.85
C ILE A 111 -6.65 -5.80 -5.84
N LYS A 112 -7.94 -6.03 -5.62
CA LYS A 112 -8.75 -6.87 -6.52
C LYS A 112 -8.89 -6.27 -7.91
N MET A 113 -9.06 -4.94 -8.01
CA MET A 113 -9.16 -4.23 -9.29
C MET A 113 -7.97 -4.51 -10.23
N VAL A 114 -6.78 -4.68 -9.67
CA VAL A 114 -5.55 -4.86 -10.45
C VAL A 114 -5.02 -6.30 -10.44
N SER A 115 -5.86 -7.25 -10.02
CA SER A 115 -5.46 -8.65 -9.82
C SER A 115 -4.97 -9.38 -11.07
N ASP A 116 -5.37 -8.91 -12.26
CA ASP A 116 -4.93 -9.44 -13.55
C ASP A 116 -3.52 -8.95 -13.94
N HIS A 117 -3.01 -7.91 -13.29
CA HIS A 117 -1.66 -7.39 -13.50
C HIS A 117 -0.70 -8.05 -12.51
N LYS A 118 0.42 -8.59 -12.98
CA LYS A 118 1.39 -9.24 -12.09
C LYS A 118 2.81 -8.71 -12.35
N PRO A 119 3.59 -8.42 -11.30
CA PRO A 119 3.22 -8.51 -9.87
C PRO A 119 2.35 -7.33 -9.37
N VAL A 120 1.48 -7.59 -8.38
CA VAL A 120 0.81 -6.55 -7.57
C VAL A 120 1.55 -6.41 -6.24
N VAL A 121 2.38 -5.38 -6.13
CA VAL A 121 3.20 -5.10 -4.94
C VAL A 121 2.44 -4.16 -4.00
N ILE A 122 2.48 -4.44 -2.71
CA ILE A 122 1.89 -3.59 -1.67
C ILE A 122 2.99 -2.74 -1.06
N ALA A 123 2.81 -1.42 -1.05
CA ALA A 123 3.85 -0.52 -0.57
C ALA A 123 3.31 0.65 0.24
N SER A 124 4.09 1.06 1.23
CA SER A 124 3.93 2.29 2.00
C SER A 124 5.31 2.85 2.37
N PHE A 125 5.38 3.97 3.08
CA PHE A 125 6.66 4.49 3.56
C PHE A 125 7.46 3.41 4.34
N SER A 126 6.76 2.53 5.08
CA SER A 126 7.37 1.46 5.86
C SER A 126 8.31 0.54 5.06
N ASN A 127 8.12 0.34 3.76
CA ASN A 127 8.96 -0.54 2.95
C ASN A 127 9.49 0.13 1.67
N LEU A 128 9.62 1.46 1.69
CA LEU A 128 9.97 2.28 0.53
C LEU A 128 11.24 1.80 -0.20
N SER A 129 12.35 1.66 0.52
CA SER A 129 13.66 1.35 -0.07
C SER A 129 13.70 -0.05 -0.68
N VAL A 130 13.20 -1.05 0.07
CA VAL A 130 13.21 -2.45 -0.37
C VAL A 130 12.25 -2.69 -1.55
N VAL A 131 11.11 -2.00 -1.59
CA VAL A 131 10.19 -2.05 -2.74
C VAL A 131 10.80 -1.38 -3.97
N ALA A 132 11.46 -0.23 -3.81
CA ALA A 132 12.12 0.44 -4.93
C ALA A 132 13.18 -0.47 -5.58
N GLU A 133 14.00 -1.12 -4.76
CA GLU A 133 14.99 -2.10 -5.24
C GLU A 133 14.33 -3.30 -5.93
N PHE A 134 13.31 -3.90 -5.31
CA PHE A 134 12.59 -5.05 -5.87
C PHE A 134 11.99 -4.73 -7.25
N ILE A 135 11.35 -3.57 -7.38
CA ILE A 135 10.70 -3.11 -8.60
C ILE A 135 11.73 -2.83 -9.70
N ALA A 136 12.83 -2.14 -9.40
CA ALA A 136 13.87 -1.83 -10.37
C ALA A 136 14.49 -3.10 -11.00
N LYS A 137 14.55 -4.20 -10.24
CA LYS A 137 15.03 -5.52 -10.70
C LYS A 137 14.05 -6.25 -11.62
N GLN A 138 12.76 -5.93 -11.62
CA GLN A 138 11.76 -6.61 -12.47
C GLN A 138 11.92 -6.32 -13.97
N LYS A 139 12.62 -5.22 -14.32
CA LYS A 139 12.81 -4.79 -15.72
C LYS A 139 11.48 -4.65 -16.50
N GLN A 140 10.45 -4.14 -15.82
CA GLN A 140 9.11 -3.87 -16.35
C GLN A 140 8.72 -2.42 -16.09
N ASN A 141 7.76 -1.92 -16.87
CA ASN A 141 7.09 -0.65 -16.56
C ASN A 141 6.37 -0.75 -15.20
N VAL A 142 6.09 0.39 -14.57
CA VAL A 142 5.53 0.45 -13.23
C VAL A 142 4.38 1.45 -13.20
N VAL A 143 3.24 1.00 -12.67
CA VAL A 143 2.10 1.85 -12.34
C VAL A 143 1.96 1.90 -10.83
N ILE A 144 2.14 3.08 -10.23
CA ILE A 144 1.89 3.31 -8.81
C ILE A 144 0.43 3.72 -8.66
N LEU A 145 -0.39 2.84 -8.11
CA LEU A 145 -1.82 3.04 -7.95
C LEU A 145 -2.15 3.48 -6.51
N CYS A 146 -2.48 4.75 -6.35
CA CYS A 146 -3.04 5.30 -5.13
C CYS A 146 -4.48 4.81 -4.96
N ALA A 147 -4.80 4.21 -3.81
CA ALA A 147 -6.16 3.81 -3.47
C ALA A 147 -7.07 5.02 -3.28
N GLY A 148 -6.48 6.15 -2.85
CA GLY A 148 -7.21 7.39 -2.67
C GLY A 148 -8.24 7.30 -1.54
N TRP A 149 -9.14 8.27 -1.51
CA TRP A 149 -10.26 8.27 -0.57
C TRP A 149 -11.57 8.55 -1.29
N LYS A 150 -12.50 7.58 -1.22
CA LYS A 150 -13.77 7.61 -1.99
C LYS A 150 -13.54 7.81 -3.49
N HIS A 151 -12.57 7.09 -4.05
CA HIS A 151 -12.13 7.18 -5.45
C HIS A 151 -11.61 8.57 -5.85
N LYS A 152 -11.17 9.38 -4.89
CA LYS A 152 -10.56 10.68 -5.13
C LYS A 152 -9.10 10.66 -4.71
N PHE A 153 -8.32 11.49 -5.40
CA PHE A 153 -6.98 11.85 -4.98
C PHE A 153 -6.93 12.23 -3.49
N ASN A 154 -5.92 11.73 -2.79
CA ASN A 154 -5.55 12.09 -1.43
C ASN A 154 -4.06 12.44 -1.37
N LEU A 155 -3.64 13.14 -0.31
CA LEU A 155 -2.26 13.65 -0.24
C LEU A 155 -1.27 12.57 0.18
N GLU A 156 -1.66 11.70 1.11
CA GLU A 156 -0.80 10.70 1.72
C GLU A 156 -0.29 9.66 0.72
N ASP A 157 -1.17 9.09 -0.10
CA ASP A 157 -0.77 8.10 -1.11
C ASP A 157 0.02 8.76 -2.23
N SER A 158 -0.37 9.99 -2.61
CA SER A 158 0.32 10.76 -3.66
C SER A 158 1.73 11.18 -3.23
N LEU A 159 1.93 11.52 -1.96
CA LEU A 159 3.25 11.79 -1.39
C LEU A 159 4.12 10.54 -1.44
N PHE A 160 3.59 9.38 -1.03
CA PHE A 160 4.32 8.13 -1.12
C PHE A 160 4.66 7.78 -2.58
N ALA A 161 3.71 7.96 -3.51
CA ALA A 161 3.95 7.73 -4.93
C ALA A 161 5.10 8.60 -5.46
N GLY A 162 5.18 9.86 -5.00
CA GLY A 162 6.32 10.75 -5.28
C GLY A 162 7.64 10.26 -4.68
N ALA A 163 7.63 9.80 -3.43
CA ALA A 163 8.80 9.25 -2.76
C ALA A 163 9.34 7.99 -3.45
N LEU A 164 8.45 7.07 -3.83
CA LEU A 164 8.79 5.87 -4.57
C LEU A 164 9.30 6.20 -5.97
N THR A 165 8.64 7.11 -6.69
CA THR A 165 9.10 7.57 -8.01
C THR A 165 10.50 8.17 -7.93
N ALA A 166 10.75 9.07 -6.96
CA ALA A 166 12.07 9.66 -6.75
C ALA A 166 13.16 8.62 -6.41
N SER A 167 12.79 7.57 -5.66
CA SER A 167 13.71 6.46 -5.34
C SER A 167 14.00 5.59 -6.58
N LEU A 168 12.99 5.28 -7.38
CA LEU A 168 13.15 4.51 -8.62
C LEU A 168 13.99 5.26 -9.67
N LEU A 169 13.93 6.59 -9.72
CA LEU A 169 14.72 7.39 -10.64
C LEU A 169 16.23 7.38 -10.34
N GLN A 170 16.66 6.82 -9.21
CA GLN A 170 18.08 6.57 -8.93
C GLN A 170 18.64 5.39 -9.73
N TYR A 171 17.78 4.57 -10.35
CA TYR A 171 18.17 3.45 -11.19
C TYR A 171 18.16 3.86 -12.67
N ASP A 172 19.25 3.59 -13.39
CA ASP A 172 19.46 4.03 -14.79
C ASP A 172 18.41 3.48 -15.78
N ASN A 173 17.77 2.37 -15.43
CA ASN A 173 16.75 1.68 -16.21
C ASN A 173 15.33 2.20 -15.98
N MET A 174 15.13 3.22 -15.16
CA MET A 174 13.81 3.80 -14.85
C MET A 174 13.69 5.23 -15.38
N TYR A 175 12.49 5.66 -15.78
CA TYR A 175 12.21 7.04 -16.18
C TYR A 175 10.73 7.41 -16.00
N MET A 176 10.42 8.71 -15.84
CA MET A 176 9.04 9.20 -15.83
C MET A 176 8.53 9.43 -17.26
N ASN A 177 7.28 9.04 -17.53
CA ASN A 177 6.67 9.18 -18.87
C ASN A 177 5.35 9.98 -18.87
N CYS A 178 4.99 10.63 -17.75
CA CYS A 178 3.72 11.35 -17.63
C CYS A 178 3.77 12.46 -16.57
N ASP A 179 2.85 13.42 -16.71
CA ASP A 179 2.70 14.56 -15.80
C ASP A 179 2.33 14.13 -14.37
N SER A 180 1.62 13.00 -14.21
CA SER A 180 1.22 12.53 -12.88
C SER A 180 2.43 12.11 -12.04
N SER A 181 3.41 11.44 -12.64
CA SER A 181 4.68 11.12 -11.97
C SER A 181 5.46 12.39 -11.63
N GLN A 182 5.51 13.37 -12.53
CA GLN A 182 6.17 14.65 -12.27
C GLN A 182 5.51 15.39 -11.09
N ALA A 183 4.18 15.52 -11.11
CA ALA A 183 3.43 16.18 -10.05
C ALA A 183 3.61 15.49 -8.68
N ALA A 184 3.69 14.17 -8.66
CA ALA A 184 3.97 13.41 -7.43
C ALA A 184 5.38 13.69 -6.90
N VAL A 185 6.40 13.70 -7.77
CA VAL A 185 7.78 14.05 -7.39
C VAL A 185 7.88 15.49 -6.89
N ASP A 186 7.22 16.44 -7.54
CA ASP A 186 7.19 17.84 -7.10
C ASP A 186 6.57 17.95 -5.71
N MET A 187 5.45 17.25 -5.47
CA MET A 187 4.80 17.20 -4.16
C MET A 187 5.72 16.62 -3.09
N TRP A 188 6.41 15.52 -3.41
CA TRP A 188 7.38 14.91 -2.51
C TRP A 188 8.57 15.84 -2.24
N SER A 189 9.06 16.57 -3.25
CA SER A 189 10.20 17.49 -3.09
C SER A 189 9.93 18.59 -2.06
N VAL A 190 8.68 19.03 -1.94
CA VAL A 190 8.22 20.01 -0.93
C VAL A 190 8.03 19.38 0.44
N ALA A 191 7.65 18.10 0.49
CA ALA A 191 7.29 17.41 1.73
C ALA A 191 8.43 16.64 2.38
N LYS A 192 9.46 16.23 1.63
CA LYS A 192 10.45 15.21 2.02
C LYS A 192 11.17 15.48 3.35
N ASP A 193 11.39 16.75 3.68
CA ASP A 193 12.10 17.13 4.92
C ASP A 193 11.19 17.00 6.15
N ASN A 194 9.86 17.10 5.96
CA ASN A 194 8.88 16.88 7.02
C ASN A 194 7.50 16.44 6.46
N PRO A 195 7.35 15.14 6.10
CA PRO A 195 6.10 14.64 5.51
C PRO A 195 4.91 14.77 6.47
N LEU A 196 5.15 14.61 7.78
CA LEU A 196 4.13 14.76 8.81
C LEU A 196 3.57 16.18 8.92
N ALA A 197 4.42 17.20 8.75
CA ALA A 197 3.97 18.58 8.68
C ALA A 197 3.18 18.84 7.39
N TYR A 198 3.63 18.27 6.26
CA TYR A 198 2.93 18.43 4.99
C TYR A 198 1.52 17.83 5.03
N ILE A 199 1.36 16.65 5.63
CA ILE A 199 0.07 15.95 5.68
C ILE A 199 -0.92 16.56 6.68
N GLN A 200 -0.52 17.57 7.46
CA GLN A 200 -1.43 18.24 8.40
C GLN A 200 -2.69 18.79 7.71
N LYS A 201 -2.56 19.22 6.44
CA LYS A 201 -3.63 19.77 5.61
C LYS A 201 -4.50 18.71 4.91
N ALA A 202 -4.19 17.42 5.06
CA ALA A 202 -4.92 16.36 4.37
C ALA A 202 -6.32 16.15 4.97
N MET A 203 -7.32 16.06 4.08
CA MET A 203 -8.72 15.85 4.49
C MET A 203 -8.97 14.48 5.14
N HIS A 204 -8.26 13.44 4.69
CA HIS A 204 -8.38 12.11 5.28
C HIS A 204 -7.80 12.06 6.70
N ARG A 205 -6.72 12.79 6.94
CA ARG A 205 -6.15 12.97 8.29
C ARG A 205 -7.16 13.61 9.25
N GLU A 206 -7.86 14.65 8.82
CA GLU A 206 -8.91 15.30 9.61
C GLU A 206 -9.99 14.31 10.08
N ARG A 207 -10.30 13.31 9.25
CA ARG A 207 -11.20 12.21 9.63
C ARG A 207 -10.57 11.29 10.68
N LEU A 208 -9.31 10.87 10.51
CA LEU A 208 -8.62 10.01 11.48
C LEU A 208 -8.58 10.64 12.87
N ARG A 209 -8.32 11.96 12.94
CA ARG A 209 -8.36 12.73 14.19
C ARG A 209 -9.74 12.67 14.86
N LYS A 210 -10.83 12.80 14.09
CA LYS A 210 -12.20 12.66 14.62
C LYS A 210 -12.49 11.26 15.17
N LEU A 211 -11.84 10.24 14.61
CA LEU A 211 -11.94 8.85 15.06
C LEU A 211 -10.92 8.50 16.16
N LYS A 212 -10.03 9.42 16.56
CA LYS A 212 -8.92 9.19 17.50
C LYS A 212 -7.97 8.07 17.05
N LEU A 213 -7.69 8.02 15.75
CA LEU A 213 -6.83 7.03 15.11
C LEU A 213 -5.51 7.65 14.59
N ASP A 214 -5.13 8.82 15.12
CA ASP A 214 -4.00 9.62 14.66
C ASP A 214 -2.68 9.32 15.39
N SER A 215 -2.69 8.48 16.42
CA SER A 215 -1.48 8.03 17.12
C SER A 215 -0.49 7.28 16.22
N ILE A 216 -0.97 6.68 15.13
CA ILE A 216 -0.15 5.92 14.18
C ILE A 216 0.47 6.76 13.06
N LEU A 217 0.19 8.07 13.01
CA LEU A 217 0.60 8.90 11.87
C LEU A 217 2.12 8.91 11.72
N GLU A 218 2.86 9.08 12.82
CA GLU A 218 4.32 9.06 12.79
C GLU A 218 4.85 7.75 12.19
N TYR A 219 4.30 6.62 12.62
CA TYR A 219 4.66 5.30 12.07
C TYR A 219 4.37 5.20 10.57
N CYS A 220 3.20 5.64 10.11
CA CYS A 220 2.80 5.57 8.69
C CYS A 220 3.68 6.40 7.73
N PHE A 221 4.37 7.42 8.24
CA PHE A 221 5.27 8.27 7.45
C PHE A 221 6.75 8.05 7.77
N THR A 222 7.08 7.12 8.68
CA THR A 222 8.46 6.73 8.95
C THR A 222 8.92 5.76 7.86
N PRO A 223 9.96 6.10 7.07
CA PRO A 223 10.45 5.21 6.05
C PRO A 223 11.09 3.94 6.63
N ASP A 224 11.01 2.85 5.88
CA ASP A 224 11.84 1.64 6.08
C ASP A 224 11.72 0.99 7.47
N THR A 225 10.54 1.07 8.10
CA THR A 225 10.20 0.32 9.32
C THR A 225 9.93 -1.17 9.07
N SER A 226 9.88 -1.60 7.80
CA SER A 226 9.72 -2.99 7.40
C SER A 226 10.63 -3.35 6.22
N ARG A 227 11.15 -4.58 6.24
CA ARG A 227 11.93 -5.16 5.14
C ARG A 227 11.09 -6.06 4.22
N ALA A 228 9.80 -6.21 4.50
CA ALA A 228 8.90 -7.02 3.70
C ALA A 228 8.59 -6.39 2.34
N VAL A 229 8.47 -7.23 1.32
CA VAL A 229 7.88 -6.90 0.02
C VAL A 229 6.63 -7.76 -0.16
N PRO A 230 5.46 -7.30 0.33
CA PRO A 230 4.22 -8.05 0.16
C PRO A 230 3.76 -7.99 -1.30
N VAL A 231 3.48 -9.14 -1.89
CA VAL A 231 2.97 -9.28 -3.26
C VAL A 231 1.70 -10.11 -3.26
N TYR A 232 0.66 -9.61 -3.93
CA TYR A 232 -0.58 -10.34 -4.16
C TYR A 232 -0.45 -11.23 -5.40
N ASP A 233 -0.73 -12.53 -5.24
CA ASP A 233 -0.56 -13.54 -6.30
C ASP A 233 -1.83 -13.83 -7.12
N GLY A 234 -2.96 -13.21 -6.74
CA GLY A 234 -4.29 -13.46 -7.29
C GLY A 234 -5.24 -14.11 -6.28
N PHE A 235 -4.72 -14.61 -5.16
CA PHE A 235 -5.52 -15.18 -4.08
C PHE A 235 -5.09 -14.65 -2.70
N GLU A 236 -3.79 -14.62 -2.45
CA GLU A 236 -3.22 -14.20 -1.17
C GLU A 236 -2.04 -13.26 -1.36
N ILE A 237 -1.73 -12.51 -0.31
CA ILE A 237 -0.55 -11.67 -0.21
C ILE A 237 0.49 -12.47 0.57
N LYS A 238 1.71 -12.52 0.04
CA LYS A 238 2.89 -13.09 0.70
C LYS A 238 4.05 -12.13 0.64
N ASN A 239 4.92 -12.19 1.64
CA ASN A 239 6.24 -11.58 1.50
C ASN A 239 7.07 -12.40 0.51
N VAL A 240 7.68 -11.75 -0.50
CA VAL A 240 8.48 -12.43 -1.53
C VAL A 240 9.98 -12.39 -1.27
N LEU A 241 10.41 -11.72 -0.20
CA LEU A 241 11.79 -11.73 0.26
C LEU A 241 11.88 -12.57 1.53
N ASP A 242 12.81 -13.51 1.56
CA ASP A 242 13.15 -14.22 2.79
C ASP A 242 13.90 -13.27 3.72
N TYR A 243 13.61 -13.37 5.03
CA TYR A 243 14.43 -12.73 6.05
C TYR A 243 15.67 -13.62 6.25
N GLU A 244 16.81 -13.21 5.68
CA GLU A 244 18.12 -13.73 6.10
C GLU A 244 18.48 -13.29 7.52
#